data_AF-A0A816ZQK4-F1
#
_entry.id   AF-A0A816ZQK4-F1
#
_cell.length_a   1.000
_cell.length_b   1.000
_cell.length_c   1.000
_cell.angle_alpha   90.00
_cell.angle_beta   90.00
_cell.angle_gamma   90.00
#
_symmetry.space_group_name_H-M   'P 1'
#
loop_
_entity.id
_entity.type
_entity.pdbx_description
1 polymer ?
#
loop_
_entity_poly.entity_id
_entity_poly.type
_entity_poly.pdbx_seq_one_letter_code
_entity_poly.pdbx_strand_id
1 'polypeptide(L)'
;MENFQYGYFDSRDRPPPIQIKHLQKDRISATVSQKLCLFRLFPIIFNDVIYTLPSIIVYKQLREMIDLVLSVPFRKLWLPTLRDLWAAFHQSMLNHFPSKMTPRLHFCSEYDKVINDYGPTIKQWCTRYEAFHSYFKKISLRSNNYKNIPKMLATRYRLKQTFISCRTVQLKTIDQTTVIQKVKNNFFDNLMKQTLIHHFGNISFSKDLQQCKKFYNQNVEYHRGSVYIMDFVNVHETPRFFQVVLILKMNYKWWLFVDLLETTCYNERFCAWEIKSMNNYSILDPHRLRYFYKGLDIYELENSSFVLFNARLTLY
;
A
#
# COMPACT_ATOMS: atom_id res chain seq x y z
N MET A 1 -4.72 -13.99 -14.29
CA MET A 1 -5.01 -12.60 -13.86
C MET A 1 -6.49 -12.36 -13.50
N GLU A 2 -7.46 -12.84 -14.29
CA GLU A 2 -8.90 -12.65 -13.94
C GLU A 2 -9.31 -13.39 -12.67
N ASN A 3 -8.74 -14.58 -12.44
CA ASN A 3 -8.96 -15.41 -11.25
C ASN A 3 -8.08 -15.02 -10.05
N PHE A 4 -7.18 -14.04 -10.19
CA PHE A 4 -6.30 -13.64 -9.10
C PHE A 4 -7.10 -12.89 -8.02
N GLN A 5 -6.98 -13.34 -6.77
CA GLN A 5 -7.66 -12.72 -5.63
C GLN A 5 -6.80 -11.55 -5.10
N TYR A 6 -7.26 -10.32 -5.36
CA TYR A 6 -6.62 -9.12 -4.83
C TYR A 6 -7.05 -8.90 -3.39
N GLY A 7 -6.11 -8.51 -2.52
CA GLY A 7 -6.41 -8.14 -1.15
C GLY A 7 -7.25 -6.87 -1.04
N TYR A 8 -7.64 -6.53 0.19
CA TYR A 8 -8.57 -5.42 0.45
C TYR A 8 -8.02 -4.08 -0.07
N PHE A 9 -6.75 -3.77 0.21
CA PHE A 9 -6.15 -2.51 -0.17
C PHE A 9 -5.81 -2.43 -1.65
N ASP A 10 -5.50 -3.56 -2.26
CA ASP A 10 -5.10 -3.68 -3.66
C ASP A 10 -6.30 -3.78 -4.61
N SER A 11 -7.46 -4.24 -4.11
CA SER A 11 -8.71 -4.30 -4.86
C SER A 11 -9.14 -2.93 -5.43
N ARG A 12 -8.81 -1.83 -4.74
CA ARG A 12 -9.11 -0.45 -5.19
C ARG A 12 -8.34 -0.07 -6.45
N ASP A 13 -7.13 -0.59 -6.57
CA ASP A 13 -6.20 -0.32 -7.67
C ASP A 13 -6.07 -1.57 -8.58
N ARG A 14 -7.09 -2.44 -8.59
CA ARG A 14 -7.11 -3.63 -9.43
C ARG A 14 -6.93 -3.23 -10.91
N PRO A 15 -5.92 -3.78 -11.61
CA PRO A 15 -5.71 -3.52 -13.02
C PRO A 15 -6.88 -4.05 -13.86
N PRO A 16 -7.25 -3.36 -14.96
CA PRO A 16 -8.26 -3.87 -15.87
C PRO A 16 -7.79 -5.15 -16.56
N PRO A 17 -8.72 -6.01 -17.03
CA PRO A 17 -8.35 -7.23 -17.74
C PRO A 17 -7.51 -6.93 -18.98
N ILE A 18 -6.45 -7.72 -19.18
CA ILE A 18 -5.57 -7.59 -20.35
C ILE A 18 -6.28 -8.25 -21.53
N GLN A 19 -6.72 -7.43 -22.47
CA GLN A 19 -7.37 -7.87 -23.71
C GLN A 19 -6.34 -8.09 -24.82
N ILE A 20 -6.65 -8.96 -25.79
CA ILE A 20 -5.77 -9.27 -26.94
C ILE A 20 -5.32 -8.01 -27.69
N LYS A 21 -6.22 -7.02 -27.84
CA LYS A 21 -5.92 -5.73 -28.47
C LYS A 21 -4.82 -4.93 -27.76
N HIS A 22 -4.61 -5.15 -26.46
CA HIS A 22 -3.53 -4.52 -25.69
C HIS A 22 -2.18 -5.15 -26.05
N LEU A 23 -2.16 -6.46 -26.29
CA LEU A 23 -0.97 -7.20 -26.70
C LEU A 23 -0.55 -6.81 -28.11
N GLN A 24 -1.49 -6.68 -29.04
CA GLN A 24 -1.20 -6.23 -30.41
C GLN A 24 -0.60 -4.82 -30.49
N LYS A 25 -0.89 -3.96 -29.51
CA LYS A 25 -0.43 -2.56 -29.47
C LYS A 25 0.71 -2.32 -28.48
N ASP A 26 1.18 -3.36 -27.78
CA ASP A 26 2.13 -3.28 -26.66
C ASP A 26 1.78 -2.20 -25.62
N ARG A 27 0.48 -2.02 -25.35
CA ARG A 27 -0.02 -0.95 -24.49
C ARG A 27 -1.16 -1.42 -23.61
N ILE A 28 -0.93 -1.35 -22.31
CA ILE A 28 -1.95 -1.57 -21.29
C ILE A 28 -2.61 -0.23 -20.93
N SER A 29 -3.90 -0.11 -21.25
CA SER A 29 -4.73 1.02 -20.86
C SER A 29 -5.15 0.88 -19.40
N ALA A 30 -4.47 1.59 -18.50
CA ALA A 30 -4.72 1.57 -17.06
C ALA A 30 -4.20 2.87 -16.41
N THR A 31 -4.75 3.23 -15.25
CA THR A 31 -4.23 4.35 -14.45
C THR A 31 -2.86 4.03 -13.88
N VAL A 32 -2.14 5.06 -13.41
CA VAL A 32 -0.83 4.88 -12.77
C VAL A 32 -0.91 3.94 -11.56
N SER A 33 -1.90 4.11 -10.67
CA SER A 33 -2.07 3.24 -9.50
C SER A 33 -2.31 1.78 -9.90
N GLN A 34 -3.11 1.55 -10.94
CA GLN A 34 -3.36 0.21 -11.48
C GLN A 34 -2.12 -0.44 -12.07
N LYS A 35 -1.30 0.34 -12.79
CA LYS A 35 -0.02 -0.13 -13.34
C LYS A 35 0.98 -0.46 -12.23
N LEU A 36 1.08 0.37 -11.19
CA LEU A 36 1.93 0.06 -10.03
C LEU A 36 1.45 -1.17 -9.26
N CYS A 37 0.12 -1.32 -9.07
CA CYS A 37 -0.46 -2.49 -8.43
C CYS A 37 -0.12 -3.77 -9.21
N LEU A 38 -0.33 -3.77 -10.53
CA LEU A 38 0.07 -4.86 -11.41
C LEU A 38 1.58 -5.11 -11.34
N PHE A 39 2.40 -4.07 -11.45
CA PHE A 39 3.84 -4.16 -11.47
C PHE A 39 4.38 -4.77 -10.17
N ARG A 40 3.88 -4.33 -9.01
CA ARG A 40 4.26 -4.92 -7.71
C ARG A 40 3.84 -6.37 -7.58
N LEU A 41 2.62 -6.71 -7.97
CA LEU A 41 2.08 -8.08 -7.83
C LEU A 41 2.50 -8.99 -8.99
N PHE A 42 3.28 -8.49 -9.95
CA PHE A 42 3.62 -9.19 -11.18
C PHE A 42 4.29 -10.57 -10.91
N PRO A 43 5.28 -10.69 -10.01
CA PRO A 43 5.93 -11.96 -9.73
C PRO A 43 5.01 -13.01 -9.08
N ILE A 44 4.03 -12.54 -8.31
CA ILE A 44 3.04 -13.37 -7.63
C ILE A 44 1.96 -13.83 -8.61
N ILE A 45 1.45 -12.92 -9.44
CA ILE A 45 0.40 -13.22 -10.42
C ILE A 45 0.89 -14.19 -11.50
N PHE A 46 2.17 -14.10 -11.87
CA PHE A 46 2.76 -14.88 -12.96
C PHE A 46 3.88 -15.82 -12.48
N ASN A 47 3.81 -16.28 -11.23
CA ASN A 47 4.84 -17.13 -10.59
C ASN A 47 5.26 -18.31 -11.49
N ASP A 48 4.29 -18.95 -12.14
CA ASP A 48 4.49 -20.19 -12.90
C ASP A 48 5.36 -20.01 -14.16
N VAL A 49 5.43 -18.79 -14.71
CA VAL A 49 6.05 -18.53 -16.02
C VAL A 49 7.17 -17.49 -15.94
N ILE A 50 7.10 -16.56 -15.01
CA ILE A 50 7.96 -15.37 -15.02
C ILE A 50 9.47 -15.70 -14.96
N TYR A 51 9.86 -16.79 -14.28
CA TYR A 51 11.27 -17.18 -14.13
C TYR A 51 11.83 -18.01 -15.28
N THR A 52 10.98 -18.49 -16.20
CA THR A 52 11.47 -19.15 -17.41
C THR A 52 11.91 -18.16 -18.48
N LEU A 53 11.62 -16.86 -18.28
CA LEU A 53 11.91 -15.81 -19.25
C LEU A 53 13.29 -15.19 -19.00
N PRO A 54 14.22 -15.22 -19.97
CA PRO A 54 15.52 -14.55 -19.84
C PRO A 54 15.41 -13.05 -19.54
N SER A 55 14.36 -12.40 -20.04
CA SER A 55 14.11 -10.97 -19.86
C SER A 55 13.66 -10.57 -18.44
N ILE A 56 13.52 -11.53 -17.51
CA ILE A 56 13.15 -11.25 -16.11
C ILE A 56 14.12 -10.30 -15.42
N ILE A 57 15.39 -10.29 -15.84
CA ILE A 57 16.42 -9.40 -15.31
C ILE A 57 16.03 -7.91 -15.47
N VAL A 58 15.39 -7.57 -16.59
CA VAL A 58 14.91 -6.20 -16.88
C VAL A 58 13.84 -5.80 -15.87
N TYR A 59 12.91 -6.70 -15.55
CA TYR A 59 11.89 -6.45 -14.54
C TYR A 59 12.50 -6.28 -13.15
N LYS A 60 13.43 -7.15 -12.74
CA LYS A 60 14.09 -7.08 -11.42
C LYS A 60 14.82 -5.76 -11.21
N GLN A 61 15.62 -5.34 -12.20
CA GLN A 61 16.34 -4.07 -12.14
C GLN A 61 15.38 -2.88 -12.09
N LEU A 62 14.34 -2.88 -12.95
CA LEU A 62 13.32 -1.82 -12.92
C LEU A 62 12.59 -1.79 -11.58
N ARG A 63 12.34 -2.96 -11.00
CA ARG A 63 11.66 -3.09 -9.72
C ARG A 63 12.47 -2.47 -8.59
N GLU A 64 13.76 -2.78 -8.51
CA GLU A 64 14.67 -2.17 -7.54
C GLU A 64 14.79 -0.65 -7.73
N MET A 65 14.90 -0.18 -8.98
CA MET A 65 14.90 1.25 -9.28
C MET A 65 13.63 1.93 -8.79
N ILE A 66 12.45 1.36 -9.09
CA ILE A 66 11.17 1.92 -8.66
C ILE A 66 11.07 1.92 -7.13
N ASP A 67 11.51 0.85 -6.46
CA ASP A 67 11.48 0.77 -5.00
C ASP A 67 12.34 1.88 -4.36
N LEU A 68 13.50 2.21 -4.94
CA LEU A 68 14.31 3.35 -4.51
C LEU A 68 13.61 4.69 -4.79
N VAL A 69 13.17 4.92 -6.02
CA VAL A 69 12.66 6.22 -6.48
C VAL A 69 11.34 6.59 -5.80
N LEU A 70 10.51 5.60 -5.42
CA LEU A 70 9.26 5.80 -4.70
C LEU A 70 9.43 5.89 -3.17
N SER A 71 10.63 5.67 -2.64
CA SER A 71 10.88 5.73 -1.20
C SER A 71 10.78 7.15 -0.64
N VAL A 72 10.16 7.27 0.53
CA VAL A 72 10.08 8.52 1.30
C VAL A 72 10.26 8.19 2.78
N PRO A 73 11.34 8.68 3.43
CA PRO A 73 12.41 9.50 2.89
C PRO A 73 13.34 8.71 1.94
N PHE A 74 13.96 9.42 0.98
CA PHE A 74 15.02 8.87 0.14
C PHE A 74 16.37 9.14 0.80
N ARG A 75 17.23 8.13 0.95
CA ARG A 75 18.57 8.29 1.52
C ARG A 75 19.58 8.66 0.44
N LYS A 76 20.33 9.75 0.61
CA LYS A 76 21.34 10.18 -0.37
C LYS A 76 22.44 9.12 -0.63
N LEU A 77 22.70 8.24 0.34
CA LEU A 77 23.61 7.11 0.18
C LEU A 77 23.20 6.16 -0.96
N TRP A 78 21.93 6.17 -1.38
CA TRP A 78 21.43 5.32 -2.45
C TRP A 78 21.63 5.90 -3.86
N LEU A 79 22.12 7.14 -3.98
CA LEU A 79 22.35 7.78 -5.27
C LEU A 79 23.34 7.00 -6.17
N PRO A 80 24.50 6.53 -5.68
CA PRO A 80 25.40 5.69 -6.48
C PRO A 80 24.71 4.40 -6.94
N THR A 81 24.01 3.72 -6.03
CA THR A 81 23.27 2.49 -6.35
C THR A 81 22.21 2.72 -7.43
N LEU A 82 21.47 3.84 -7.37
CA LEU A 82 20.49 4.18 -8.38
C LEU A 82 21.14 4.38 -9.76
N ARG A 83 22.33 4.98 -9.82
CA ARG A 83 23.09 5.19 -11.05
C ARG A 83 23.56 3.86 -11.65
N ASP A 84 24.09 2.97 -10.82
CA ASP A 84 24.55 1.65 -11.26
C ASP A 84 23.38 0.78 -11.74
N LEU A 85 22.26 0.80 -11.02
CA LEU A 85 21.02 0.13 -11.42
C LEU A 85 20.48 0.65 -12.75
N TRP A 86 20.53 1.97 -12.98
CA TRP A 86 20.14 2.54 -14.26
C TRP A 86 21.02 2.02 -15.41
N ALA A 87 22.35 2.01 -15.24
CA ALA A 87 23.27 1.52 -16.26
C ALA A 87 23.00 0.03 -16.60
N ALA A 88 22.81 -0.80 -15.57
CA ALA A 88 22.49 -2.21 -15.72
C ALA A 88 21.11 -2.44 -16.39
N PHE A 89 20.10 -1.67 -15.98
CA PHE A 89 18.76 -1.69 -16.59
C PHE A 89 18.80 -1.29 -18.06
N HIS A 90 19.52 -0.22 -18.39
CA HIS A 90 19.65 0.27 -19.76
C HIS A 90 20.32 -0.77 -20.67
N GLN A 91 21.41 -1.40 -20.22
CA GLN A 91 22.06 -2.49 -20.95
C GLN A 91 21.12 -3.69 -21.14
N SER A 92 20.40 -4.09 -20.10
CA SER A 92 19.46 -5.22 -20.18
C SER A 92 18.29 -4.92 -21.12
N MET A 93 17.80 -3.68 -21.15
CA MET A 93 16.81 -3.22 -22.12
C MET A 93 17.33 -3.30 -23.56
N LEU A 94 18.58 -2.91 -23.82
CA LEU A 94 19.19 -3.05 -25.15
C LEU A 94 19.31 -4.51 -25.58
N ASN A 95 19.70 -5.40 -24.66
CA ASN A 95 19.91 -6.82 -24.97
C ASN A 95 18.58 -7.56 -25.22
N HIS A 96 17.55 -7.30 -24.41
CA HIS A 96 16.28 -8.05 -24.49
C HIS A 96 15.19 -7.35 -25.31
N PHE A 97 15.20 -6.01 -25.39
CA PHE A 97 14.15 -5.22 -26.04
C PHE A 97 14.71 -4.03 -26.85
N PRO A 98 15.66 -4.26 -27.80
CA PRO A 98 16.33 -3.18 -28.52
C PRO A 98 15.38 -2.26 -29.28
N SER A 99 14.28 -2.80 -29.82
CA SER A 99 13.26 -2.06 -30.56
C SER A 99 12.29 -1.24 -29.69
N LYS A 100 12.39 -1.35 -28.36
CA LYS A 100 11.52 -0.66 -27.39
C LYS A 100 12.22 0.47 -26.62
N MET A 101 13.42 0.85 -27.06
CA MET A 101 14.14 2.00 -26.51
C MET A 101 13.42 3.29 -26.87
N THR A 102 12.84 3.96 -25.88
CA THR A 102 12.16 5.25 -26.08
C THR A 102 12.97 6.40 -25.49
N PRO A 103 12.87 7.63 -26.04
CA PRO A 103 13.53 8.80 -25.47
C PRO A 103 13.16 9.06 -24.01
N ARG A 104 12.00 8.56 -23.55
CA ARG A 104 11.58 8.69 -22.15
C ARG A 104 12.49 7.94 -21.18
N LEU A 105 13.09 6.83 -21.62
CA LEU A 105 14.02 6.07 -20.78
C LEU A 105 15.25 6.91 -20.44
N HIS A 106 15.75 7.74 -21.38
CA HIS A 106 16.88 8.62 -21.12
C HIS A 106 16.67 9.52 -19.90
N PHE A 107 15.44 9.97 -19.61
CA PHE A 107 15.20 10.81 -18.42
C PHE A 107 15.53 10.10 -17.10
N CYS A 108 15.51 8.76 -17.05
CA CYS A 108 15.91 8.01 -15.87
C CYS A 108 17.40 8.14 -15.56
N SER A 109 18.26 8.48 -16.52
CA SER A 109 19.69 8.72 -16.29
C SER A 109 19.96 9.92 -15.41
N GLU A 110 19.02 10.86 -15.34
CA GLU A 110 19.14 12.11 -14.58
C GLU A 110 18.45 12.03 -13.22
N TYR A 111 17.82 10.89 -12.88
CA TYR A 111 17.07 10.76 -11.63
C TYR A 111 17.95 10.91 -10.39
N ASP A 112 19.21 10.50 -10.45
CA ASP A 112 20.16 10.70 -9.35
C ASP A 112 20.40 12.20 -9.08
N LYS A 113 20.67 12.99 -10.12
CA LYS A 113 20.86 14.45 -10.01
C LYS A 113 19.57 15.14 -9.55
N VAL A 114 18.44 14.82 -10.16
CA VAL A 114 17.13 15.39 -9.78
C VAL A 114 16.81 15.09 -8.31
N ILE A 115 17.05 13.86 -7.84
CA ILE A 115 16.81 13.51 -6.44
C ILE A 115 17.79 14.22 -5.50
N ASN A 116 19.05 14.36 -5.89
CA ASN A 116 20.04 15.05 -5.07
C ASN A 116 19.71 16.53 -4.86
N ASP A 117 19.26 17.20 -5.92
CA ASP A 117 19.07 18.65 -5.97
C ASP A 117 17.68 19.06 -5.49
N TYR A 118 16.64 18.29 -5.85
CA TYR A 118 15.24 18.64 -5.57
C TYR A 118 14.51 17.67 -4.62
N GLY A 119 15.16 16.59 -4.21
CA GLY A 119 14.59 15.57 -3.32
C GLY A 119 13.78 14.48 -4.04
N PRO A 120 13.08 13.61 -3.29
CA PRO A 120 12.42 12.42 -3.85
C PRO A 120 11.42 12.75 -4.95
N THR A 121 11.54 12.11 -6.12
CA THR A 121 10.70 12.40 -7.31
C THR A 121 9.22 12.13 -7.09
N ILE A 122 8.86 11.22 -6.17
CA ILE A 122 7.47 10.97 -5.79
C ILE A 122 6.75 12.22 -5.26
N LYS A 123 7.48 13.17 -4.64
CA LYS A 123 6.93 14.46 -4.19
C LYS A 123 6.63 15.40 -5.36
N GLN A 124 7.26 15.18 -6.51
CA GLN A 124 7.10 15.96 -7.74
C GLN A 124 6.12 15.28 -8.73
N TRP A 125 5.61 14.09 -8.39
CA TRP A 125 4.80 13.32 -9.32
C TRP A 125 3.40 13.93 -9.52
N CYS A 126 3.00 14.11 -10.79
CA CYS A 126 1.73 14.69 -11.18
C CYS A 126 0.48 13.85 -10.84
N THR A 127 0.59 12.65 -10.25
CA THR A 127 -0.58 11.81 -9.93
C THR A 127 -1.58 12.50 -8.99
N ARG A 128 -1.09 13.32 -8.04
CA ARG A 128 -1.95 14.12 -7.16
C ARG A 128 -2.70 15.21 -7.94
N TYR A 129 -2.03 15.85 -8.88
CA TYR A 129 -2.63 16.84 -9.77
C TYR A 129 -3.70 16.20 -10.66
N GLU A 130 -3.43 15.03 -11.25
CA GLU A 130 -4.43 14.31 -12.05
C GLU A 130 -5.64 13.86 -11.22
N ALA A 131 -5.41 13.36 -9.99
CA ALA A 131 -6.46 12.97 -9.07
C ALA A 131 -7.37 14.15 -8.70
N PHE A 132 -6.78 15.34 -8.51
CA PHE A 132 -7.51 16.58 -8.29
C PHE A 132 -8.43 16.91 -9.48
N HIS A 133 -7.92 16.83 -10.71
CA HIS A 133 -8.69 17.11 -11.92
C HIS A 133 -9.77 16.06 -12.22
N SER A 134 -9.54 14.81 -11.81
CA SER A 134 -10.53 13.73 -11.98
C SER A 134 -11.86 14.06 -11.28
N TYR A 135 -11.84 14.76 -10.15
CA TYR A 135 -13.04 15.24 -9.47
C TYR A 135 -13.89 16.14 -10.38
N PHE A 136 -13.27 17.13 -11.03
CA PHE A 136 -13.95 18.06 -11.92
C PHE A 136 -14.52 17.35 -13.15
N LYS A 137 -13.73 16.49 -13.80
CA LYS A 137 -14.16 15.70 -14.97
C LYS A 137 -15.37 14.83 -14.64
N LYS A 138 -15.39 14.19 -13.48
CA LYS A 138 -16.51 13.35 -13.04
C LYS A 138 -17.77 14.17 -12.78
N ILE A 139 -17.65 15.34 -12.17
CA ILE A 139 -18.81 16.20 -11.88
C ILE A 139 -19.38 16.78 -13.15
N SER A 140 -18.54 17.30 -14.06
CA SER A 140 -19.02 17.89 -15.31
C SER A 140 -19.82 16.89 -16.14
N LEU A 141 -19.42 15.61 -16.15
CA LEU A 141 -20.14 14.55 -16.85
C LEU A 141 -21.45 14.14 -16.15
N ARG A 142 -21.52 14.21 -14.82
CA ARG A 142 -22.67 13.74 -14.03
C ARG A 142 -23.72 14.80 -13.75
N SER A 143 -23.34 16.08 -13.75
CA SER A 143 -24.23 17.17 -13.35
C SER A 143 -25.26 17.52 -14.42
N ASN A 144 -25.09 17.04 -15.67
CA ASN A 144 -25.94 17.34 -16.82
C ASN A 144 -26.27 18.85 -16.98
N ASN A 145 -25.42 19.72 -16.44
CA ASN A 145 -25.57 21.17 -16.51
C ASN A 145 -24.52 21.73 -17.47
N TYR A 146 -24.97 22.15 -18.64
CA TYR A 146 -24.13 22.66 -19.71
C TYR A 146 -24.04 24.20 -19.70
N LYS A 147 -24.79 24.89 -18.83
CA LYS A 147 -24.76 26.36 -18.71
C LYS A 147 -23.75 26.77 -17.66
N ASN A 148 -22.75 27.56 -18.05
CA ASN A 148 -21.72 28.09 -17.14
C ASN A 148 -21.02 27.01 -16.29
N ILE A 149 -20.54 25.94 -16.95
CA ILE A 149 -19.83 24.81 -16.32
C ILE A 149 -18.74 25.27 -15.32
N PRO A 150 -17.88 26.27 -15.62
CA PRO A 150 -16.85 26.71 -14.69
C PRO A 150 -17.43 27.24 -13.37
N LYS A 151 -18.52 28.02 -13.42
CA LYS A 151 -19.18 28.57 -12.23
C LYS A 151 -19.71 27.44 -11.35
N MET A 152 -20.42 26.47 -11.95
CA MET A 152 -20.95 25.31 -11.22
C MET A 152 -19.83 24.50 -10.56
N LEU A 153 -18.76 24.19 -11.31
CA LEU A 153 -17.62 23.42 -10.80
C LEU A 153 -16.92 24.14 -9.65
N ALA A 154 -16.69 25.46 -9.77
CA ALA A 154 -16.10 26.29 -8.73
C ALA A 154 -16.97 26.31 -7.47
N THR A 155 -18.29 26.52 -7.60
CA THR A 155 -19.22 26.51 -6.45
C THR A 155 -19.23 25.15 -5.75
N ARG A 156 -19.34 24.04 -6.49
CA ARG A 156 -19.30 22.68 -5.92
C ARG A 156 -17.98 22.40 -5.20
N TYR A 157 -16.86 22.81 -5.80
CA TYR A 157 -15.55 22.63 -5.19
C TYR A 157 -15.38 23.48 -3.93
N ARG A 158 -15.85 24.74 -3.93
CA ARG A 158 -15.85 25.59 -2.73
C ARG A 158 -16.63 24.95 -1.59
N LEU A 159 -17.85 24.45 -1.85
CA LEU A 159 -18.67 23.77 -0.83
C LEU A 159 -17.99 22.50 -0.29
N LYS A 160 -17.33 21.74 -1.15
CA LYS A 160 -16.54 20.57 -0.72
C LYS A 160 -15.37 21.00 0.18
N GLN A 161 -14.64 22.06 -0.17
CA GLN A 161 -13.53 22.54 0.63
C GLN A 161 -13.99 23.11 1.97
N THR A 162 -15.08 23.89 2.01
CA THR A 162 -15.64 24.36 3.28
C THR A 162 -16.06 23.20 4.16
N PHE A 163 -16.72 22.17 3.59
CA PHE A 163 -17.08 20.97 4.34
C PHE A 163 -15.85 20.25 4.91
N ILE A 164 -14.80 20.04 4.10
CA ILE A 164 -13.56 19.42 4.55
C ILE A 164 -12.89 20.26 5.65
N SER A 165 -12.80 21.58 5.49
CA SER A 165 -12.20 22.48 6.47
C SER A 165 -12.98 22.53 7.79
N CYS A 166 -14.31 22.57 7.75
CA CYS A 166 -15.13 22.46 8.96
C CYS A 166 -14.93 21.09 9.64
N ARG A 167 -14.84 20.02 8.82
CA ARG A 167 -14.57 18.66 9.29
C ARG A 167 -13.18 18.54 9.94
N THR A 168 -12.14 19.16 9.39
CA THR A 168 -10.79 19.10 9.95
C THR A 168 -10.62 19.95 11.21
N VAL A 169 -11.41 21.02 11.38
CA VAL A 169 -11.44 21.79 12.63
C VAL A 169 -12.17 21.05 13.75
N GLN A 170 -13.25 20.29 13.44
CA GLN A 170 -14.01 19.53 14.44
C GLN A 170 -13.49 18.09 14.71
N LEU A 171 -12.81 17.44 13.77
CA LEU A 171 -12.53 15.98 13.82
C LEU A 171 -11.04 15.60 13.67
N LYS A 172 -10.08 16.52 13.86
CA LYS A 172 -8.64 16.18 13.90
C LYS A 172 -8.30 15.09 14.95
N THR A 173 -9.23 14.77 15.83
CA THR A 173 -9.12 13.82 16.94
C THR A 173 -10.18 12.71 16.93
N ILE A 174 -11.06 12.62 15.92
CA ILE A 174 -12.21 11.70 15.98
C ILE A 174 -12.00 10.51 15.05
N ASP A 175 -11.79 9.36 15.70
CA ASP A 175 -11.78 8.05 15.10
C ASP A 175 -13.05 7.77 14.29
N GLN A 176 -12.89 7.39 13.02
CA GLN A 176 -14.02 7.06 12.15
C GLN A 176 -14.16 5.55 12.01
N THR A 177 -15.36 5.05 12.26
CA THR A 177 -15.68 3.63 12.08
C THR A 177 -16.88 3.44 11.19
N THR A 178 -17.00 2.23 10.65
CA THR A 178 -18.14 1.84 9.83
C THR A 178 -19.31 1.41 10.72
N VAL A 179 -19.41 0.11 10.98
CA VAL A 179 -20.46 -0.50 11.80
C VAL A 179 -19.83 -1.08 13.06
N ILE A 180 -20.37 -0.68 14.20
CA ILE A 180 -20.00 -1.23 15.51
C ILE A 180 -20.91 -2.42 15.80
N GLN A 181 -20.31 -3.58 16.08
CA GLN A 181 -21.03 -4.80 16.43
C GLN A 181 -20.56 -5.28 17.79
N LYS A 182 -21.44 -5.94 18.56
CA LYS A 182 -21.03 -6.66 19.77
C LYS A 182 -20.20 -7.88 19.40
N VAL A 183 -19.18 -8.19 20.18
CA VAL A 183 -18.35 -9.37 19.93
C VAL A 183 -19.06 -10.62 20.44
N LYS A 184 -19.09 -11.68 19.63
CA LYS A 184 -19.59 -12.99 20.06
C LYS A 184 -18.47 -13.77 20.73
N ASN A 185 -18.78 -14.44 21.85
CA ASN A 185 -17.78 -15.13 22.67
C ASN A 185 -17.09 -16.31 21.97
N ASN A 186 -17.76 -16.93 20.98
CA ASN A 186 -17.25 -18.06 20.21
C ASN A 186 -16.12 -17.67 19.23
N PHE A 187 -15.81 -16.38 19.11
CA PHE A 187 -14.78 -15.88 18.21
C PHE A 187 -13.37 -15.94 18.81
N PHE A 188 -13.25 -16.16 20.13
CA PHE A 188 -11.99 -16.06 20.83
C PHE A 188 -11.44 -17.42 21.23
N ASP A 189 -10.24 -17.73 20.74
CA ASP A 189 -9.44 -18.85 21.21
C ASP A 189 -8.91 -18.59 22.64
N ASN A 190 -8.47 -19.65 23.32
CA ASN A 190 -7.99 -19.55 24.71
C ASN A 190 -6.84 -18.54 24.85
N LEU A 191 -5.89 -18.54 23.90
CA LEU A 191 -4.78 -17.58 23.87
C LEU A 191 -5.26 -16.14 23.73
N MET A 192 -6.28 -15.90 22.90
CA MET A 192 -6.86 -14.56 22.72
C MET A 192 -7.56 -14.07 23.99
N LYS A 193 -8.28 -14.96 24.67
CA LYS A 193 -8.94 -14.64 25.95
C LYS A 193 -7.90 -14.27 27.02
N GLN A 194 -6.83 -15.04 27.13
CA GLN A 194 -5.74 -14.77 28.08
C GLN A 194 -5.11 -13.40 27.85
N THR A 195 -4.82 -13.04 26.60
CA THR A 195 -4.23 -11.72 26.26
C THR A 195 -5.19 -10.57 26.57
N LEU A 196 -6.48 -10.73 26.26
CA LEU A 196 -7.50 -9.72 26.57
C LEU A 196 -7.67 -9.52 28.08
N ILE A 197 -7.73 -10.60 28.85
CA ILE A 197 -7.85 -10.54 30.32
C ILE A 197 -6.58 -9.94 30.94
N HIS A 198 -5.39 -10.30 30.44
CA HIS A 198 -4.14 -9.74 30.94
C HIS A 198 -4.06 -8.22 30.75
N HIS A 199 -4.51 -7.70 29.60
CA HIS A 199 -4.42 -6.27 29.29
C HIS A 199 -5.52 -5.43 29.94
N PHE A 200 -6.76 -5.92 29.98
CA PHE A 200 -7.91 -5.14 30.43
C PHE A 200 -8.48 -5.58 31.80
N GLY A 201 -7.99 -6.69 32.36
CA GLY A 201 -8.46 -7.26 33.63
C GLY A 201 -9.71 -8.14 33.48
N ASN A 202 -10.57 -8.13 34.51
CA ASN A 202 -11.85 -8.85 34.49
C ASN A 202 -12.86 -8.15 33.58
N ILE A 203 -12.96 -8.60 32.32
CA ILE A 203 -13.93 -8.09 31.35
C ILE A 203 -15.02 -9.13 31.07
N SER A 204 -16.24 -8.68 30.85
CA SER A 204 -17.27 -9.48 30.19
C SER A 204 -17.22 -9.28 28.66
N PHE A 205 -16.70 -10.28 27.95
CA PHE A 205 -16.49 -10.23 26.50
C PHE A 205 -17.75 -9.90 25.67
N SER A 206 -18.93 -10.21 26.18
CA SER A 206 -20.21 -10.01 25.49
C SER A 206 -20.86 -8.64 25.73
N LYS A 207 -20.53 -7.97 26.86
CA LYS A 207 -21.16 -6.69 27.22
C LYS A 207 -20.23 -5.51 27.02
N ASP A 208 -18.95 -5.67 27.34
CA ASP A 208 -18.02 -4.55 27.42
C ASP A 208 -17.27 -4.30 26.11
N LEU A 209 -17.08 -5.37 25.31
CA LEU A 209 -16.33 -5.32 24.06
C LEU A 209 -17.25 -5.09 22.86
N GLN A 210 -16.94 -4.03 22.11
CA GLN A 210 -17.49 -3.79 20.78
C GLN A 210 -16.38 -3.97 19.73
N GLN A 211 -16.75 -4.37 18.51
CA GLN A 211 -15.83 -4.51 17.40
C GLN A 211 -16.28 -3.72 16.17
N CYS A 212 -15.33 -3.35 15.32
CA CYS A 212 -15.62 -2.88 13.97
C CYS A 212 -14.74 -3.60 12.95
N LYS A 213 -15.16 -3.59 11.68
CA LYS A 213 -14.36 -4.14 10.57
C LYS A 213 -13.24 -3.19 10.12
N LYS A 214 -13.48 -1.89 10.30
CA LYS A 214 -12.67 -0.83 9.72
C LYS A 214 -12.68 0.40 10.62
N PHE A 215 -11.50 0.94 10.84
CA PHE A 215 -11.21 2.03 11.75
C PHE A 215 -10.20 2.99 11.11
N TYR A 216 -10.44 4.30 11.21
CA TYR A 216 -9.50 5.31 10.75
C TYR A 216 -8.97 6.12 11.92
N ASN A 217 -7.65 6.19 12.03
CA ASN A 217 -6.95 7.01 13.01
C ASN A 217 -5.77 7.71 12.34
N GLN A 218 -5.64 9.02 12.54
CA GLN A 218 -4.56 9.86 12.00
C GLN A 218 -4.26 9.62 10.51
N ASN A 219 -5.31 9.51 9.68
CA ASN A 219 -5.27 9.21 8.24
C ASN A 219 -4.83 7.81 7.85
N VAL A 220 -4.56 6.92 8.81
CA VAL A 220 -4.32 5.50 8.55
C VAL A 220 -5.63 4.74 8.64
N GLU A 221 -5.88 3.93 7.62
CA GLU A 221 -7.00 3.01 7.58
C GLU A 221 -6.56 1.66 8.14
N TYR A 222 -7.16 1.25 9.25
CA TYR A 222 -7.06 -0.09 9.84
C TYR A 222 -8.22 -0.95 9.37
N HIS A 223 -7.92 -2.11 8.81
CA HIS A 223 -8.91 -3.08 8.37
C HIS A 223 -8.56 -4.46 8.92
N ARG A 224 -9.60 -5.24 9.24
CA ARG A 224 -9.43 -6.61 9.74
C ARG A 224 -8.75 -7.51 8.70
N GLY A 225 -7.76 -8.27 9.13
CA GLY A 225 -6.94 -9.17 8.30
C GLY A 225 -5.76 -8.50 7.61
N SER A 226 -5.65 -7.17 7.69
CA SER A 226 -4.57 -6.42 7.04
C SER A 226 -3.31 -6.34 7.89
N VAL A 227 -2.17 -6.17 7.23
CA VAL A 227 -0.84 -6.15 7.83
C VAL A 227 -0.26 -4.75 7.88
N TYR A 228 0.45 -4.44 8.96
CA TYR A 228 1.13 -3.16 9.18
C TYR A 228 2.52 -3.41 9.74
N ILE A 229 3.40 -2.43 9.57
CA ILE A 229 4.77 -2.46 10.11
C ILE A 229 4.71 -2.05 11.58
N MET A 230 5.30 -2.86 12.46
CA MET A 230 5.45 -2.56 13.88
C MET A 230 6.71 -1.73 14.16
N ASP A 231 7.84 -2.28 13.76
CA ASP A 231 9.19 -1.82 14.04
C ASP A 231 10.16 -2.45 13.04
N PHE A 232 11.43 -2.07 13.14
CA PHE A 232 12.52 -2.64 12.35
C PHE A 232 13.56 -3.20 13.31
N VAL A 233 14.14 -4.35 12.95
CA VAL A 233 15.28 -4.88 13.69
C VAL A 233 16.55 -4.19 13.21
N ASN A 234 17.19 -3.43 14.10
CA ASN A 234 18.28 -2.48 13.81
C ASN A 234 19.48 -3.04 13.04
N VAL A 235 19.75 -4.35 13.11
CA VAL A 235 20.97 -4.95 12.53
C VAL A 235 20.84 -5.15 11.01
N HIS A 236 19.62 -5.37 10.49
CA HIS A 236 19.40 -5.73 9.08
C HIS A 236 18.27 -4.95 8.40
N GLU A 237 17.72 -3.93 9.07
CA GLU A 237 16.53 -3.21 8.59
C GLU A 237 15.36 -4.15 8.24
N THR A 238 15.29 -5.31 8.90
CA THR A 238 14.21 -6.27 8.67
C THR A 238 12.93 -5.74 9.33
N PRO A 239 11.85 -5.54 8.57
CA PRO A 239 10.60 -5.08 9.13
C PRO A 239 9.97 -6.18 9.95
N ARG A 240 9.41 -5.84 11.10
CA ARG A 240 8.49 -6.69 11.85
C ARG A 240 7.07 -6.24 11.58
N PHE A 241 6.16 -7.20 11.53
CA PHE A 241 4.79 -6.97 11.12
C PHE A 241 3.81 -7.36 12.22
N PHE A 242 2.62 -6.78 12.14
CA PHE A 242 1.46 -7.30 12.83
C PHE A 242 0.27 -7.41 11.89
N GLN A 243 -0.52 -8.45 12.07
CA GLN A 243 -1.81 -8.60 11.40
C GLN A 243 -2.93 -8.19 12.33
N VAL A 244 -3.84 -7.34 11.85
CA VAL A 244 -5.02 -6.94 12.62
C VAL A 244 -6.03 -8.08 12.65
N VAL A 245 -6.13 -8.79 13.77
CA VAL A 245 -7.09 -9.89 13.94
C VAL A 245 -8.48 -9.34 14.25
N LEU A 246 -8.57 -8.37 15.19
CA LEU A 246 -9.80 -7.67 15.55
C LEU A 246 -9.52 -6.20 15.89
N ILE A 247 -10.52 -5.36 15.67
CA ILE A 247 -10.49 -3.95 16.09
C ILE A 247 -11.55 -3.78 17.16
N LEU A 248 -11.12 -3.48 18.38
CA LEU A 248 -11.94 -3.51 19.58
C LEU A 248 -12.15 -2.10 20.12
N LYS A 249 -13.32 -1.84 20.67
CA LYS A 249 -13.63 -0.64 21.43
C LYS A 249 -13.97 -1.04 22.85
N MET A 250 -13.28 -0.41 23.79
CA MET A 250 -13.50 -0.54 25.23
C MET A 250 -13.72 0.83 25.83
N ASN A 251 -14.82 1.01 26.55
CA ASN A 251 -15.31 2.27 27.12
C ASN A 251 -15.51 3.35 26.04
N TYR A 252 -14.43 4.04 25.66
CA TYR A 252 -14.41 5.07 24.61
C TYR A 252 -13.16 5.02 23.73
N LYS A 253 -12.25 4.08 23.97
CA LYS A 253 -10.96 3.98 23.28
C LYS A 253 -10.93 2.78 22.34
N TRP A 254 -10.32 2.97 21.19
CA TRP A 254 -10.09 1.94 20.20
C TRP A 254 -8.73 1.27 20.40
N TRP A 255 -8.73 -0.05 20.23
CA TRP A 255 -7.58 -0.93 20.40
C TRP A 255 -7.49 -1.87 19.21
N LEU A 256 -6.27 -2.17 18.79
CA LEU A 256 -6.01 -3.18 17.78
C LEU A 256 -5.62 -4.46 18.51
N PHE A 257 -6.42 -5.51 18.36
CA PHE A 257 -6.03 -6.85 18.76
C PHE A 257 -5.34 -7.51 17.56
N VAL A 258 -4.05 -7.78 17.72
CA VAL A 258 -3.17 -8.12 16.60
C VAL A 258 -2.42 -9.42 16.86
N ASP A 259 -2.03 -10.08 15.79
CA ASP A 259 -1.06 -11.16 15.81
C ASP A 259 0.31 -10.61 15.39
N LEU A 260 1.33 -10.87 16.21
CA LEU A 260 2.71 -10.49 15.93
C LEU A 260 3.31 -11.50 14.95
N LEU A 261 3.65 -11.02 13.76
CA LEU A 261 4.15 -11.85 12.69
C LEU A 261 5.67 -11.89 12.72
N GLU A 262 6.22 -13.09 12.55
CA GLU A 262 7.65 -13.30 12.36
C GLU A 262 8.01 -13.15 10.89
N THR A 263 9.00 -12.32 10.59
CA THR A 263 9.53 -12.13 9.23
C THR A 263 10.67 -13.12 9.02
N THR A 264 10.49 -14.10 8.14
CA THR A 264 11.47 -15.18 7.93
C THR A 264 12.63 -14.71 7.03
N CYS A 265 12.32 -14.22 5.84
CA CYS A 265 13.31 -13.72 4.88
C CYS A 265 12.69 -12.79 3.84
N TYR A 266 13.55 -12.12 3.07
CA TYR A 266 13.14 -11.43 1.85
C TYR A 266 13.30 -12.38 0.66
N ASN A 267 12.19 -12.67 0.00
CA ASN A 267 12.20 -13.52 -1.19
C ASN A 267 12.42 -12.67 -2.45
N GLU A 268 13.64 -12.70 -2.96
CA GLU A 268 14.05 -11.99 -4.19
C GLU A 268 13.28 -12.45 -5.43
N ARG A 269 12.79 -13.70 -5.44
CA ARG A 269 11.94 -14.23 -6.50
C ARG A 269 10.72 -13.33 -6.61
N PHE A 270 9.99 -13.17 -5.50
CA PHE A 270 8.72 -12.42 -5.48
C PHE A 270 8.85 -10.93 -5.20
N CYS A 271 10.06 -10.46 -4.87
CA CYS A 271 10.30 -9.12 -4.33
C CYS A 271 9.37 -8.83 -3.13
N ALA A 272 9.24 -9.81 -2.25
CA ALA A 272 8.28 -9.84 -1.16
C ALA A 272 8.90 -10.34 0.13
N TRP A 273 8.39 -9.89 1.27
CA TRP A 273 8.78 -10.42 2.58
C TRP A 273 7.90 -11.61 2.93
N GLU A 274 8.53 -12.71 3.27
CA GLU A 274 7.83 -13.87 3.79
C GLU A 274 7.56 -13.66 5.30
N ILE A 275 6.33 -13.95 5.69
CA ILE A 275 5.83 -13.76 7.06
C ILE A 275 5.18 -15.04 7.56
N LYS A 276 5.28 -15.28 8.86
CA LYS A 276 4.66 -16.42 9.53
C LYS A 276 3.91 -15.96 10.78
N SER A 277 2.68 -16.46 10.92
CA SER A 277 1.91 -16.32 12.15
C SER A 277 2.41 -17.33 13.17
N MET A 278 2.72 -16.83 14.38
CA MET A 278 3.11 -17.65 15.53
C MET A 278 2.01 -17.70 16.59
N ASN A 279 0.81 -17.22 16.27
CA ASN A 279 -0.31 -17.01 17.20
C ASN A 279 0.11 -16.22 18.46
N ASN A 280 1.00 -15.25 18.29
CA ASN A 280 1.51 -14.42 19.38
C ASN A 280 0.71 -13.13 19.41
N TYR A 281 -0.38 -13.14 20.17
CA TYR A 281 -1.30 -12.03 20.20
C TYR A 281 -0.83 -10.88 21.10
N SER A 282 -1.15 -9.65 20.70
CA SER A 282 -0.94 -8.47 21.52
C SER A 282 -2.04 -7.43 21.29
N ILE A 283 -2.12 -6.45 22.20
CA ILE A 283 -3.07 -5.35 22.10
C ILE A 283 -2.27 -4.06 21.92
N LEU A 284 -2.51 -3.39 20.79
CA LEU A 284 -1.82 -2.17 20.41
C LEU A 284 -2.77 -0.97 20.48
N ASP A 285 -2.24 0.14 20.98
CA ASP A 285 -2.90 1.44 20.91
C ASP A 285 -2.55 2.09 19.57
N PRO A 286 -3.54 2.31 18.67
CA PRO A 286 -3.27 2.89 17.35
C PRO A 286 -2.69 4.31 17.42
N HIS A 287 -2.89 5.04 18.52
CA HIS A 287 -2.29 6.37 18.71
C HIS A 287 -0.80 6.33 19.10
N ARG A 288 -0.29 5.18 19.55
CA ARG A 288 1.12 4.98 19.95
C ARG A 288 1.98 4.39 18.84
N LEU A 289 1.38 3.99 17.72
CA LEU A 289 2.10 3.46 16.58
C LEU A 289 2.95 4.55 15.93
N ARG A 290 4.23 4.24 15.66
CA ARG A 290 5.18 5.19 15.08
C ARG A 290 5.17 5.19 13.56
N TYR A 291 4.85 4.05 12.95
CA TYR A 291 4.91 3.86 11.51
C TYR A 291 3.51 3.96 10.89
N PHE A 292 3.25 5.10 10.25
CA PHE A 292 1.97 5.36 9.59
C PHE A 292 2.03 4.99 8.11
N TYR A 293 2.02 3.69 7.82
CA TYR A 293 1.93 3.20 6.44
C TYR A 293 0.50 2.81 6.07
N LYS A 294 0.21 2.83 4.76
CA LYS A 294 -1.00 2.21 4.21
C LYS A 294 -1.00 0.73 4.62
N GLY A 295 -2.15 0.21 5.04
CA GLY A 295 -2.29 -1.21 5.31
C GLY A 295 -1.93 -2.05 4.09
N LEU A 296 -1.32 -3.20 4.36
CA LEU A 296 -0.82 -4.15 3.38
C LEU A 296 -1.72 -5.38 3.35
N ASP A 297 -1.72 -6.04 2.20
CA ASP A 297 -2.43 -7.29 1.98
C ASP A 297 -1.43 -8.46 2.01
N ILE A 298 -1.90 -9.62 2.48
CA ILE A 298 -1.15 -10.88 2.49
C ILE A 298 -1.52 -11.67 1.23
N TYR A 299 -0.51 -12.27 0.59
CA TYR A 299 -0.69 -13.18 -0.53
C TYR A 299 -0.08 -14.55 -0.19
N GLU A 300 -0.88 -15.60 -0.26
CA GLU A 300 -0.46 -16.97 0.03
C GLU A 300 -0.02 -17.67 -1.26
N LEU A 301 1.20 -18.25 -1.24
CA LEU A 301 1.80 -19.01 -2.33
C LEU A 301 2.61 -20.16 -1.73
N GLU A 302 2.47 -21.38 -2.26
CA GLU A 302 3.31 -22.53 -1.88
C GLU A 302 3.37 -22.80 -0.35
N ASN A 303 2.25 -22.57 0.37
CA ASN A 303 2.11 -22.65 1.84
C ASN A 303 2.83 -21.55 2.65
N SER A 304 3.37 -20.54 1.98
CA SER A 304 4.00 -19.38 2.59
C SER A 304 3.16 -18.11 2.37
N SER A 305 3.24 -17.18 3.32
CA SER A 305 2.52 -15.91 3.28
C SER A 305 3.47 -14.77 2.96
N PHE A 306 3.11 -13.94 2.00
CA PHE A 306 3.96 -12.87 1.48
C PHE A 306 3.32 -11.50 1.61
N VAL A 307 4.15 -10.49 1.91
CA VAL A 307 3.77 -9.08 1.97
C VAL A 307 4.68 -8.25 1.07
N LEU A 308 4.08 -7.34 0.29
CA LEU A 308 4.77 -6.57 -0.74
C LEU A 308 4.62 -5.07 -0.52
N PHE A 309 5.71 -4.36 -0.79
CA PHE A 309 5.77 -2.91 -0.71
C PHE A 309 5.70 -2.25 -2.08
N ASN A 310 5.35 -0.97 -2.11
CA ASN A 310 5.44 -0.14 -3.32
C ASN A 310 6.75 0.65 -3.38
N ALA A 311 7.53 0.63 -2.31
CA ALA A 311 8.76 1.37 -2.15
C ALA A 311 9.67 0.66 -1.17
N ARG A 312 10.96 0.94 -1.24
CA ARG A 312 11.94 0.48 -0.26
C ARG A 312 11.61 1.10 1.09
N LEU A 313 11.58 0.27 2.11
CA LEU A 313 11.39 0.73 3.47
C LEU A 313 12.59 1.55 3.91
N THR A 314 12.33 2.71 4.49
CA THR A 314 13.34 3.53 5.15
C THR A 314 12.92 3.79 6.58
N LEU A 315 13.86 3.56 7.50
CA LEU A 315 13.81 4.20 8.81
C LEU A 315 14.02 5.71 8.61
N TYR A 316 13.15 6.49 9.26
CA TYR A 316 13.27 7.94 9.36
C TYR A 316 14.46 8.35 10.19
#